data_AF-A0A8C4EKZ1-F1
#
_entry.id   AF-A0A8C4EKZ1-F1
#
_cell.length_a   1.000
_cell.length_b   1.000
_cell.length_c   1.000
_cell.angle_alpha   90.00
_cell.angle_beta   90.00
_cell.angle_gamma   90.00
#
_symmetry.space_group_name_H-M   'P 1'
#
loop_
_entity.id
_entity.type
_entity.pdbx_description
1 polymer ?
#
loop_
_entity_poly.entity_id
_entity_poly.type
_entity_poly.pdbx_seq_one_letter_code
_entity_poly.pdbx_strand_id
1 'polypeptide(L)'
;TTSMSNTIKPNSRQNTLSYKACPTGWRMFMCSCYLLSNESGSWARGREDCRNRGADLVVIDSTEEQTFLSDLTMVETWIWIGLTDKDNEGTWKWIDGTPLTLQYRSQPDNGGGDPKWGEEDCAHIRTGKKTEENWNDRSCDASLRWICEKKA
;
A
#
# COMPACT_ATOMS: atom_id res chain seq x y z
N THR A 1 5.99 -57.45 -33.26
CA THR A 1 6.51 -56.09 -33.48
C THR A 1 5.42 -55.28 -34.17
N THR A 2 4.65 -54.51 -33.40
CA THR A 2 4.66 -53.01 -33.37
C THR A 2 3.73 -52.47 -34.45
N SER A 3 2.74 -51.59 -34.27
CA SER A 3 2.19 -50.79 -33.17
C SER A 3 0.86 -50.22 -33.71
N MET A 4 -0.23 -50.25 -32.95
CA MET A 4 -1.44 -49.47 -33.27
C MET A 4 -1.34 -48.13 -32.53
N SER A 5 -1.16 -47.05 -33.27
CA SER A 5 -1.11 -45.69 -32.74
C SER A 5 -2.53 -45.20 -32.40
N ASN A 6 -2.92 -45.33 -31.13
CA ASN A 6 -4.10 -44.64 -30.58
C ASN A 6 -3.75 -43.18 -30.29
N THR A 7 -4.30 -42.25 -31.07
CA THR A 7 -4.18 -40.81 -30.81
C THR A 7 -5.20 -40.40 -29.75
N ILE A 8 -4.76 -40.21 -28.50
CA ILE A 8 -5.58 -39.60 -27.45
C ILE A 8 -5.64 -38.09 -27.72
N LYS A 9 -6.83 -37.57 -28.09
CA LYS A 9 -7.08 -36.12 -28.08
C LYS A 9 -7.29 -35.68 -26.62
N PRO A 10 -6.53 -34.71 -26.09
CA PRO A 10 -6.84 -34.19 -24.77
C PRO A 10 -8.16 -33.42 -24.83
N ASN A 11 -9.18 -33.94 -24.17
CA ASN A 11 -10.42 -33.24 -23.87
C ASN A 11 -10.13 -32.24 -22.75
N SER A 12 -9.61 -31.07 -23.12
CA SER A 12 -9.33 -30.00 -22.16
C SER A 12 -10.58 -29.16 -21.93
N ARG A 13 -11.52 -29.65 -21.12
CA ARG A 13 -12.28 -28.72 -20.27
C ARG A 13 -11.31 -28.21 -19.20
N GLN A 14 -10.40 -27.30 -19.58
CA GLN A 14 -9.68 -26.53 -18.57
C GLN A 14 -10.69 -25.57 -17.97
N ASN A 15 -11.23 -25.98 -16.82
CA ASN A 15 -11.81 -25.08 -15.86
C ASN A 15 -10.67 -24.14 -15.44
N THR A 16 -10.54 -23.00 -16.14
CA THR A 16 -9.51 -22.00 -15.85
C THR A 16 -9.87 -21.37 -14.51
N LEU A 17 -9.38 -21.95 -13.42
CA LEU A 17 -9.15 -21.21 -12.20
C LEU A 17 -8.17 -20.10 -12.58
N SER A 18 -8.72 -18.94 -12.93
CA SER A 18 -7.97 -17.71 -13.11
C SER A 18 -7.37 -17.39 -11.75
N TYR A 19 -6.14 -17.87 -11.52
CA TYR A 19 -5.37 -17.40 -10.38
C TYR A 19 -5.19 -15.90 -10.57
N LYS A 20 -5.90 -15.15 -9.74
CA LYS A 20 -5.76 -13.70 -9.59
C LYS A 20 -4.29 -13.40 -9.36
N ALA A 21 -3.60 -12.96 -10.41
CA ALA A 21 -2.18 -12.68 -10.40
C ALA A 21 -2.00 -11.17 -10.52
N CYS A 22 -1.06 -10.62 -9.76
CA CYS A 22 -0.78 -9.20 -9.84
C CYS A 22 -0.13 -8.84 -11.18
N PRO A 23 -0.36 -7.62 -11.71
CA PRO A 23 0.33 -7.15 -12.90
C PRO A 23 1.85 -7.16 -12.70
N THR A 24 2.60 -7.25 -13.80
CA THR A 24 4.07 -7.17 -13.75
C THR A 24 4.53 -5.92 -12.99
N GLY A 25 5.48 -6.10 -12.08
CA GLY A 25 6.01 -5.04 -11.22
C GLY A 25 5.29 -4.88 -9.89
N TRP A 26 4.07 -5.40 -9.75
CA TRP A 26 3.32 -5.40 -8.49
C TRP A 26 3.71 -6.63 -7.64
N ARG A 27 3.65 -6.49 -6.32
CA ARG A 27 3.85 -7.59 -5.38
C ARG A 27 2.49 -8.09 -4.89
N MET A 28 2.31 -9.41 -4.91
CA MET A 28 1.14 -10.04 -4.33
C MET A 28 1.37 -10.22 -2.83
N PHE A 29 0.39 -9.82 -2.04
CA PHE A 29 0.28 -10.24 -0.65
C PHE A 29 -1.20 -10.51 -0.35
N MET A 30 -1.50 -11.72 0.13
CA MET A 30 -2.86 -12.21 0.32
C MET A 30 -3.74 -12.04 -0.94
N CYS A 31 -4.77 -11.19 -0.88
CA CYS A 31 -5.73 -10.94 -1.96
C CYS A 31 -5.56 -9.54 -2.59
N SER A 32 -4.42 -8.89 -2.38
CA SER A 32 -4.12 -7.55 -2.85
C SER A 32 -2.78 -7.50 -3.59
N CYS A 33 -2.66 -6.51 -4.47
CA CYS A 33 -1.50 -6.19 -5.26
C CYS A 33 -0.96 -4.83 -4.85
N TYR A 34 0.35 -4.76 -4.61
CA TYR A 34 1.02 -3.57 -4.10
C TYR A 34 2.11 -3.09 -5.06
N LEU A 35 2.20 -1.78 -5.27
CA LEU A 35 3.25 -1.15 -6.09
C LEU A 35 3.89 -0.01 -5.33
N LEU A 36 5.19 -0.13 -5.07
CA LEU A 36 6.02 0.98 -4.61
C LEU A 36 6.38 1.88 -5.81
N SER A 37 6.09 3.17 -5.70
CA SER A 37 6.41 4.17 -6.73
C SER A 37 7.91 4.27 -6.97
N ASN A 38 8.34 4.54 -8.21
CA ASN A 38 9.75 4.90 -8.49
C ASN A 38 10.00 6.41 -8.40
N GLU A 39 8.92 7.19 -8.26
CA GLU A 39 8.94 8.65 -8.14
C GLU A 39 8.60 9.07 -6.71
N SER A 40 8.95 10.30 -6.37
CA SER A 40 8.53 10.98 -5.14
C SER A 40 7.71 12.23 -5.46
N GLY A 41 6.85 12.64 -4.55
CA GLY A 41 5.97 13.78 -4.71
C GLY A 41 5.00 13.95 -3.54
N SER A 42 4.07 14.89 -3.68
CA SER A 42 3.04 15.13 -2.67
C SER A 42 2.12 13.93 -2.50
N TRP A 43 1.44 13.86 -1.35
CA TRP A 43 0.45 12.82 -1.07
C TRP A 43 -0.65 12.78 -2.15
N ALA A 44 -1.13 13.95 -2.58
CA ALA A 44 -2.13 14.07 -3.64
C ALA A 44 -1.63 13.54 -4.99
N ARG A 45 -0.37 13.81 -5.35
CA ARG A 45 0.26 13.27 -6.57
C ARG A 45 0.37 11.74 -6.50
N GLY A 46 0.77 11.19 -5.35
CA GLY A 46 0.84 9.75 -5.17
C GLY A 46 -0.51 9.07 -5.31
N ARG A 47 -1.55 9.68 -4.72
CA ARG A 47 -2.93 9.20 -4.85
C ARG A 47 -3.43 9.23 -6.29
N GLU A 48 -3.14 10.31 -7.01
CA GLU A 48 -3.48 10.44 -8.43
C GLU A 48 -2.78 9.36 -9.27
N ASP A 49 -1.49 9.12 -9.08
CA ASP A 49 -0.74 8.07 -9.77
C ASP A 49 -1.35 6.68 -9.51
N CYS A 50 -1.70 6.36 -8.26
CA CYS A 50 -2.35 5.09 -7.93
C CYS A 50 -3.70 4.94 -8.63
N ARG A 51 -4.54 5.98 -8.62
CA ARG A 51 -5.84 5.99 -9.29
C ARG A 51 -5.73 5.81 -10.80
N ASN A 52 -4.74 6.43 -11.43
CA ASN A 52 -4.44 6.24 -12.85
C ASN A 52 -4.03 4.79 -13.18
N ARG A 53 -3.64 3.98 -12.19
CA ARG A 53 -3.30 2.55 -12.34
C ARG A 53 -4.42 1.59 -11.94
N GLY A 54 -5.62 2.12 -11.68
CA GLY A 54 -6.76 1.34 -11.18
C GLY A 54 -6.56 0.83 -9.75
N ALA A 55 -5.87 1.62 -8.93
CA ALA A 55 -5.57 1.38 -7.52
C ALA A 55 -5.92 2.64 -6.70
N ASP A 56 -5.61 2.65 -5.41
CA ASP A 56 -5.51 3.89 -4.61
C ASP A 56 -4.27 3.78 -3.70
N LEU A 57 -3.95 4.79 -2.89
CA LEU A 57 -2.91 4.63 -1.86
C LEU A 57 -3.29 3.48 -0.92
N VAL A 58 -2.29 2.76 -0.42
CA VAL A 58 -2.50 1.60 0.44
C VAL A 58 -3.27 1.94 1.72
N VAL A 59 -4.22 1.09 2.06
CA VAL A 59 -4.96 1.11 3.33
C VAL A 59 -4.45 -0.07 4.14
N ILE A 60 -4.10 0.17 5.41
CA ILE A 60 -3.48 -0.87 6.24
C ILE A 60 -4.48 -1.31 7.28
N ASP A 61 -5.03 -2.52 7.12
CA ASP A 61 -6.10 -3.04 7.97
C ASP A 61 -5.69 -4.25 8.85
N SER A 62 -4.46 -4.74 8.68
CA SER A 62 -3.92 -5.86 9.44
C SER A 62 -2.44 -5.70 9.79
N THR A 63 -2.03 -6.34 10.89
CA THR A 63 -0.64 -6.38 11.33
C THR A 63 0.29 -7.10 10.35
N GLU A 64 -0.25 -8.10 9.66
CA GLU A 64 0.43 -8.89 8.64
C GLU A 64 0.72 -8.03 7.41
N GLU A 65 -0.25 -7.22 6.98
CA GLU A 65 -0.07 -6.26 5.90
C GLU A 65 0.94 -5.18 6.29
N GLN A 66 0.82 -4.60 7.48
CA GLN A 66 1.80 -3.63 7.98
C GLN A 66 3.24 -4.20 7.97
N THR A 67 3.40 -5.46 8.38
CA THR A 67 4.70 -6.15 8.36
C THR A 67 5.22 -6.32 6.94
N PHE A 68 4.36 -6.81 6.04
CA PHE A 68 4.69 -6.96 4.63
C PHE A 68 5.13 -5.64 3.98
N LEU A 69 4.44 -4.53 4.26
CA LEU A 69 4.78 -3.21 3.72
C LEU A 69 6.09 -2.65 4.30
N SER A 70 6.37 -2.96 5.58
CA SER A 70 7.64 -2.59 6.22
C SER A 70 8.84 -3.30 5.57
N ASP A 71 8.66 -4.54 5.15
CA ASP A 71 9.66 -5.36 4.45
C ASP A 71 9.76 -5.08 2.95
N LEU A 72 8.74 -4.43 2.36
CA LEU A 72 8.68 -4.14 0.92
C LEU A 72 9.86 -3.28 0.45
N THR A 73 10.49 -2.53 1.36
CA THR A 73 11.68 -1.71 1.05
C THR A 73 12.90 -2.19 1.82
N MET A 74 13.96 -2.54 1.11
CA MET A 74 15.24 -2.98 1.70
C MET A 74 16.12 -1.81 2.20
N VAL A 75 15.62 -0.57 2.14
CA VAL A 75 16.35 0.65 2.51
C VAL A 75 15.41 1.55 3.31
N GLU A 76 15.93 2.19 4.37
CA GLU A 76 15.20 3.19 5.15
C GLU A 76 14.74 4.34 4.25
N THR A 77 13.42 4.51 4.14
CA THR A 77 12.78 5.53 3.32
C THR A 77 11.42 5.91 3.89
N TRP A 78 10.81 6.95 3.35
CA TRP A 78 9.50 7.46 3.79
C TRP A 78 8.50 7.33 2.66
N ILE A 79 7.32 6.81 2.98
CA ILE A 79 6.36 6.36 1.97
C ILE A 79 4.96 6.73 2.39
N TRP A 80 4.28 7.52 1.54
CA TRP A 80 2.88 7.87 1.72
C TRP A 80 1.98 6.63 1.74
N ILE A 81 1.00 6.67 2.65
CA ILE A 81 -0.10 5.71 2.77
C ILE A 81 -1.43 6.45 2.73
N GLY A 82 -2.54 5.73 2.59
CA GLY A 82 -3.88 6.28 2.43
C GLY A 82 -4.54 6.82 3.71
N LEU A 83 -3.77 7.24 4.71
CA LEU A 83 -4.30 7.76 5.98
C LEU A 83 -4.09 9.28 6.05
N THR A 84 -5.15 10.01 6.41
CA THR A 84 -5.15 11.49 6.50
C THR A 84 -6.19 11.97 7.50
N ASP A 85 -5.98 13.12 8.11
CA ASP A 85 -6.94 13.86 8.94
C ASP A 85 -7.20 15.29 8.42
N LYS A 86 -6.78 15.60 7.19
CA LYS A 86 -6.91 16.92 6.53
C LYS A 86 -8.29 17.58 6.60
N ASP A 87 -9.34 16.78 6.72
CA ASP A 87 -10.71 17.30 6.82
C ASP A 87 -11.06 17.79 8.23
N ASN A 88 -10.48 17.18 9.26
CA ASN A 88 -10.65 17.54 10.66
C ASN A 88 -9.47 17.03 11.50
N GLU A 89 -8.61 17.96 11.91
CA GLU A 89 -7.40 17.71 12.71
C GLU A 89 -7.63 16.73 13.86
N GLY A 90 -6.74 15.75 13.99
CA GLY A 90 -6.82 14.68 15.00
C GLY A 90 -7.87 13.60 14.72
N THR A 91 -8.63 13.71 13.63
CA THR A 91 -9.61 12.69 13.19
C THR A 91 -9.11 11.95 11.95
N TRP A 92 -8.18 11.03 12.19
CA TRP A 92 -7.57 10.21 11.16
C TRP A 92 -8.56 9.25 10.51
N LYS A 93 -8.51 9.19 9.17
CA LYS A 93 -9.34 8.29 8.38
C LYS A 93 -8.58 7.69 7.21
N TRP A 94 -8.95 6.45 6.89
CA TRP A 94 -8.55 5.83 5.64
C TRP A 94 -9.34 6.41 4.48
N ILE A 95 -8.67 6.55 3.36
CA ILE A 95 -9.22 7.16 2.14
C ILE A 95 -10.35 6.36 1.47
N ASP A 96 -10.54 5.10 1.84
CA ASP A 96 -11.60 4.20 1.39
C ASP A 96 -12.76 4.07 2.40
N GLY A 97 -12.63 4.70 3.57
CA GLY A 97 -13.60 4.63 4.67
C GLY A 97 -13.46 3.40 5.57
N THR A 98 -12.43 2.57 5.39
CA THR A 98 -12.12 1.47 6.31
C THR A 98 -11.93 2.02 7.73
N PRO A 99 -12.50 1.37 8.77
CA PRO A 99 -12.30 1.81 10.15
C PRO A 99 -10.81 1.73 10.56
N LEU A 100 -10.31 2.79 11.20
CA LEU A 100 -8.96 2.79 11.76
C LEU A 100 -8.93 1.97 13.06
N THR A 101 -8.54 0.70 12.95
CA THR A 101 -8.45 -0.24 14.09
C THR A 101 -7.02 -0.42 14.62
N LEU A 102 -6.02 -0.15 13.77
CA LEU A 102 -4.60 -0.17 14.14
C LEU A 102 -4.17 1.21 14.63
N GLN A 103 -3.37 1.23 15.69
CA GLN A 103 -2.78 2.45 16.24
C GLN A 103 -1.31 2.18 16.57
N TYR A 104 -0.43 3.10 16.20
CA TYR A 104 1.02 2.94 16.34
C TYR A 104 1.61 4.11 17.13
N ARG A 105 1.88 3.87 18.43
CA ARG A 105 2.35 4.90 19.39
C ARG A 105 1.50 6.18 19.37
N SER A 106 2.03 7.27 19.94
CA SER A 106 1.49 8.62 19.89
C SER A 106 1.71 9.26 18.51
N GLN A 107 1.40 8.55 17.43
CA GLN A 107 1.63 8.98 16.05
C GLN A 107 0.48 8.48 15.18
N PRO A 108 0.16 9.17 14.08
CA PRO A 108 0.54 10.56 13.74
C PRO A 108 0.02 11.62 14.76
N ASP A 109 0.77 12.71 15.00
CA ASP A 109 0.54 13.67 16.11
C ASP A 109 0.70 15.18 15.80
N ASN A 110 0.65 15.53 14.52
CA ASN A 110 0.79 16.87 13.97
C ASN A 110 2.07 17.58 14.43
N GLY A 111 3.20 16.86 14.38
CA GLY A 111 4.49 17.34 14.89
C GLY A 111 4.46 17.72 16.38
N GLY A 112 3.54 17.15 17.16
CA GLY A 112 3.26 17.51 18.54
C GLY A 112 2.63 18.89 18.73
N GLY A 113 2.06 19.48 17.67
CA GLY A 113 1.51 20.84 17.65
C GLY A 113 2.58 21.94 17.68
N ASP A 114 3.85 21.62 17.39
CA ASP A 114 4.93 22.60 17.32
C ASP A 114 4.81 23.41 16.01
N PRO A 115 4.61 24.75 16.08
CA PRO A 115 4.45 25.59 14.89
C PRO A 115 5.61 25.51 13.89
N LYS A 116 6.77 25.03 14.31
CA LYS A 116 7.92 24.79 13.43
C LYS A 116 7.63 23.80 12.32
N TRP A 117 6.82 22.78 12.57
CA TRP A 117 6.55 21.70 11.62
C TRP A 117 5.35 22.00 10.72
N GLY A 118 4.51 22.96 11.12
CA GLY A 118 3.29 23.30 10.41
C GLY A 118 2.22 22.23 10.59
N GLU A 119 1.21 22.25 9.73
CA GLU A 119 0.16 21.23 9.71
C GLU A 119 0.64 19.98 8.96
N GLU A 120 0.57 18.83 9.62
CA GLU A 120 0.99 17.51 9.12
C GLU A 120 -0.21 16.57 8.94
N ASP A 121 -0.98 16.75 7.86
CA ASP A 121 -2.26 16.03 7.73
C ASP A 121 -2.20 14.68 7.00
N CYS A 122 -1.00 14.23 6.58
CA CYS A 122 -0.84 13.06 5.71
C CYS A 122 0.12 12.05 6.33
N ALA A 123 -0.32 10.80 6.47
CA ALA A 123 0.49 9.76 7.08
C ALA A 123 1.47 9.12 6.09
N HIS A 124 2.61 8.72 6.61
CA HIS A 124 3.62 7.93 5.93
C HIS A 124 4.22 6.85 6.84
N ILE A 125 4.76 5.79 6.24
CA ILE A 125 5.61 4.82 6.94
C ILE A 125 7.08 5.23 6.85
N ARG A 126 7.84 5.01 7.92
CA ARG A 126 9.30 5.14 8.03
C ARG A 126 9.93 3.76 8.00
N THR A 127 10.23 3.25 6.82
CA THR A 127 10.77 1.88 6.69
C THR A 127 12.14 1.78 7.35
N GLY A 128 12.54 0.59 7.80
CA GLY A 128 13.75 0.40 8.62
C GLY A 128 13.59 0.74 10.11
N LYS A 129 12.42 1.23 10.53
CA LYS A 129 12.00 1.26 11.96
C LYS A 129 11.22 0.00 12.31
N LYS A 130 11.00 -0.24 13.61
CA LYS A 130 10.10 -1.29 14.09
C LYS A 130 8.71 -1.06 13.52
N THR A 131 8.08 -2.13 13.07
CA THR A 131 6.75 -2.17 12.46
C THR A 131 5.69 -1.44 13.30
N GLU A 132 5.80 -1.53 14.63
CA GLU A 132 4.85 -0.95 15.58
C GLU A 132 5.08 0.54 15.89
N GLU A 133 6.11 1.15 15.29
CA GLU A 133 6.58 2.51 15.60
C GLU A 133 6.89 3.33 14.34
N ASN A 134 6.51 2.82 13.16
CA ASN A 134 6.99 3.38 11.90
C ASN A 134 6.04 4.37 11.24
N TRP A 135 4.81 4.55 11.73
CA TRP A 135 3.94 5.61 11.23
C TRP A 135 4.41 6.98 11.72
N ASN A 136 4.17 7.99 10.90
CA ASN A 136 4.30 9.40 11.19
C ASN A 136 3.35 10.13 10.26
N ASP A 137 3.10 11.38 10.57
CA ASP A 137 2.52 12.34 9.67
C ASP A 137 3.55 13.32 9.12
N ARG A 138 3.16 14.01 8.07
CA ARG A 138 3.93 15.09 7.48
C ARG A 138 3.01 16.00 6.69
N SER A 139 3.44 17.24 6.49
CA SER A 139 2.84 18.13 5.50
C SER A 139 2.61 17.39 4.17
N CYS A 140 1.36 17.36 3.71
CA CYS A 140 0.92 16.63 2.53
C CYS A 140 1.66 17.03 1.23
N ASP A 141 2.28 18.21 1.20
CA ASP A 141 3.04 18.73 0.06
C ASP A 141 4.49 18.24 0.04
N ALA A 142 4.95 17.54 1.08
CA ALA A 142 6.28 16.95 1.11
C ALA A 142 6.47 15.92 -0.01
N SER A 143 7.71 15.78 -0.50
CA SER A 143 8.04 14.88 -1.60
C SER A 143 8.51 13.52 -1.09
N LEU A 144 7.59 12.55 -1.00
CA LEU A 144 7.87 11.17 -0.58
C LEU A 144 7.45 10.18 -1.69
N ARG A 145 7.96 8.94 -1.61
CA ARG A 145 7.43 7.83 -2.43
C ARG A 145 6.04 7.44 -1.92
N TRP A 146 5.33 6.59 -2.64
CA TRP A 146 4.01 6.09 -2.24
C TRP A 146 3.86 4.60 -2.56
N ILE A 147 2.94 3.92 -1.86
CA ILE A 147 2.51 2.57 -2.21
C ILE A 147 1.07 2.61 -2.68
N CYS A 148 0.84 2.05 -3.87
CA CYS A 148 -0.49 1.79 -4.39
C CYS A 148 -0.95 0.39 -4.00
N GLU A 149 -2.26 0.23 -3.74
CA GLU A 149 -2.91 -1.06 -3.49
C GLU A 149 -4.15 -1.22 -4.40
N LYS A 150 -4.35 -2.44 -4.90
CA LYS A 150 -5.63 -2.88 -5.48
C LYS A 150 -5.89 -4.35 -5.20
N LYS A 151 -7.15 -4.78 -5.22
CA LYS A 151 -7.48 -6.20 -5.11
C LYS A 151 -6.95 -6.99 -6.32
N ALA A 152 -6.44 -8.19 -6.04
CA ALA A 152 -5.97 -9.15 -7.03
C ALA A 152 -7.12 -9.68 -7.90
#